data_AF-A0AAU7Q9U4-F1
#
_entry.id   AF-A0AAU7Q9U4-F1
#
_cell.length_a   1.000
_cell.length_b   1.000
_cell.length_c   1.000
_cell.angle_alpha   90.00
_cell.angle_beta   90.00
_cell.angle_gamma   90.00
#
_symmetry.space_group_name_H-M   'P 1'
#
loop_
_entity.id
_entity.type
_entity.pdbx_description
1 polymer ?
#
loop_
_entity_poly.entity_id
_entity_poly.type
_entity_poly.pdbx_seq_one_letter_code
_entity_poly.pdbx_strand_id
1 'polypeptide(L)' 'MKLDLILGHSKGRFTAIDNQIPMVRVGFPTYDRAGSYRHPVVGYAGAIWLAEQIANALFTDMEYKKNKEWILNVW' A
#
# COMPACT_ATOMS: atom_id res chain seq x y z
N MET A 1 -7.57 5.56 -17.90
CA MET A 1 -7.03 6.20 -16.67
C MET A 1 -6.03 5.22 -16.07
N LYS A 2 -4.78 5.64 -15.83
CA LYS A 2 -3.75 4.80 -15.21
C LYS A 2 -3.72 5.14 -13.72
N LEU A 3 -3.86 4.14 -12.85
CA LEU A 3 -3.85 4.32 -11.40
C LEU A 3 -2.51 3.81 -10.86
N ASP A 4 -1.88 4.60 -9.99
CA ASP A 4 -0.60 4.23 -9.38
C ASP A 4 -0.76 3.56 -8.00
N LEU A 5 -1.89 3.77 -7.31
CA LEU A 5 -2.16 3.23 -5.97
C LEU A 5 -3.66 3.07 -5.71
N ILE A 6 -4.05 2.00 -5.01
CA ILE A 6 -5.41 1.81 -4.47
C ILE A 6 -5.39 1.89 -2.94
N LEU A 7 -6.31 2.68 -2.37
CA LEU A 7 -6.61 2.72 -0.94
C LEU A 7 -7.99 2.11 -0.70
N GLY A 8 -8.07 1.04 0.08
CA GLY A 8 -9.38 0.42 0.38
C GLY A 8 -9.32 -0.81 1.27
N HIS A 9 -10.48 -1.44 1.47
CA HIS A 9 -10.62 -2.63 2.31
C HIS A 9 -10.27 -3.95 1.59
N SER A 10 -10.08 -5.04 2.31
CA SER A 10 -9.62 -6.34 1.77
C SER A 10 -10.48 -6.93 0.66
N LYS A 11 -11.79 -6.61 0.59
CA LYS A 11 -12.65 -7.11 -0.50
C LYS A 11 -12.22 -6.63 -1.90
N GLY A 12 -11.54 -5.48 -1.98
CA GLY A 12 -11.01 -4.93 -3.23
C GLY A 12 -9.68 -5.56 -3.69
N ARG A 13 -9.17 -6.55 -2.96
CA ARG A 13 -7.87 -7.19 -3.24
C ARG A 13 -7.78 -7.75 -4.66
N PHE A 14 -8.81 -8.43 -5.15
CA PHE A 14 -8.77 -9.06 -6.47
C PHE A 14 -8.61 -8.02 -7.58
N THR A 15 -9.35 -6.92 -7.52
CA THR A 15 -9.22 -5.82 -8.47
C THR A 15 -7.80 -5.24 -8.51
N ALA A 16 -7.16 -5.08 -7.35
CA ALA A 16 -5.78 -4.58 -7.29
C ALA A 16 -4.78 -5.56 -7.89
N ILE A 17 -4.93 -6.86 -7.63
CA ILE A 17 -4.07 -7.91 -8.16
C ILE A 17 -4.23 -8.02 -9.69
N ASP A 18 -5.46 -8.08 -10.17
CA ASP A 18 -5.76 -8.26 -11.60
C ASP A 18 -5.24 -7.09 -12.45
N ASN A 19 -5.27 -5.88 -11.90
CA ASN A 19 -4.74 -4.68 -12.57
C ASN A 19 -3.26 -4.42 -12.29
N GLN A 20 -2.59 -5.25 -11.49
CA GLN A 20 -1.20 -5.07 -11.05
C GLN A 20 -0.94 -3.67 -10.44
N ILE A 21 -1.86 -3.20 -9.61
CA ILE A 21 -1.76 -1.90 -8.93
C ILE A 21 -1.50 -2.16 -7.43
N PRO A 22 -0.48 -1.53 -6.81
CA PRO A 22 -0.25 -1.69 -5.39
C PRO A 22 -1.42 -1.14 -4.58
N MET A 23 -1.74 -1.83 -3.48
CA MET A 23 -2.90 -1.50 -2.65
C MET A 23 -2.50 -1.40 -1.18
N VAL A 24 -2.83 -0.28 -0.54
CA VAL A 24 -2.75 -0.13 0.92
C VAL A 24 -4.13 -0.32 1.53
N ARG A 25 -4.17 -1.11 2.59
CA ARG A 25 -5.41 -1.55 3.23
C ARG A 25 -5.83 -0.55 4.29
N VAL A 26 -6.97 0.09 4.08
CA VAL A 26 -7.52 1.11 4.99
C VAL A 26 -9.03 0.92 5.16
N GLY A 27 -9.55 1.34 6.32
CA GLY A 27 -10.95 1.19 6.67
C GLY A 27 -11.31 -0.22 7.13
N PHE A 28 -12.49 -0.70 6.75
CA PHE A 28 -13.05 -1.97 7.20
C PHE A 28 -13.74 -2.71 6.04
N PRO A 29 -13.64 -4.05 5.94
CA PRO A 29 -12.82 -4.97 6.74
C PRO A 29 -11.39 -5.17 6.18
N THR A 30 -10.40 -5.29 7.06
CA THR A 30 -8.97 -5.50 6.72
C THR A 30 -8.45 -6.84 7.25
N TYR A 31 -8.93 -7.95 6.68
CA TYR A 31 -8.58 -9.32 7.11
C TYR A 31 -7.42 -9.96 6.32
N ASP A 32 -7.07 -9.41 5.15
CA ASP A 32 -6.00 -9.97 4.30
C ASP A 32 -4.58 -9.56 4.73
N ARG A 33 -4.46 -8.70 5.75
CA ARG A 33 -3.19 -8.23 6.33
C ARG A 33 -3.24 -8.36 7.85
N ALA A 34 -2.13 -8.79 8.44
CA ALA A 34 -2.03 -8.99 9.88
C ALA A 34 -1.86 -7.65 10.62
N GLY A 35 -2.54 -7.49 11.75
CA GLY A 35 -2.28 -6.40 12.70
C GLY A 35 -2.76 -5.01 12.29
N SER A 36 -3.44 -4.83 11.14
CA SER A 36 -3.89 -3.51 10.67
C SER A 36 -4.81 -2.78 11.65
N TYR A 37 -5.55 -3.49 12.50
CA TYR A 37 -6.42 -2.90 13.53
C TYR A 37 -5.63 -2.29 14.71
N ARG A 38 -4.34 -2.59 14.87
CA ARG A 38 -3.50 -2.08 15.96
C ARG A 38 -2.88 -0.72 15.63
N HIS A 39 -2.87 -0.34 14.37
CA HIS A 39 -2.23 0.88 13.91
C HIS A 39 -3.24 1.99 13.70
N PRO A 40 -2.98 3.21 14.20
CA PRO A 40 -3.85 4.35 13.95
C PRO A 40 -3.75 4.76 12.48
N VAL A 41 -4.87 5.11 11.88
CA VAL A 41 -4.93 5.68 10.51
C VAL A 41 -5.18 7.19 10.57
N VAL A 42 -5.68 7.69 11.70
CA VAL A 42 -6.00 9.10 11.94
C VAL A 42 -5.01 9.74 12.93
N GLY A 43 -4.95 11.08 12.90
CA GLY A 43 -3.99 11.87 13.69
C GLY A 43 -2.59 11.88 13.08
N TYR A 44 -1.67 12.65 13.66
CA TYR A 44 -0.31 12.81 13.12
C TYR A 44 0.46 11.49 13.03
N ALA A 45 0.38 10.66 14.08
CA ALA A 45 1.01 9.35 14.07
C ALA A 45 0.40 8.41 13.02
N GLY A 46 -0.92 8.47 12.81
CA GLY A 46 -1.58 7.67 11.79
C GLY A 46 -1.29 8.14 10.37
N ALA A 47 -1.14 9.45 10.15
CA ALA A 47 -0.71 10.01 8.88
C ALA A 47 0.70 9.55 8.50
N ILE A 48 1.63 9.58 9.44
CA ILE A 48 3.01 9.08 9.25
C ILE A 48 2.97 7.59 8.91
N TRP A 49 2.27 6.79 9.73
CA TRP A 49 2.16 5.34 9.51
C TRP A 49 1.55 5.01 8.15
N LEU A 50 0.47 5.69 7.76
CA LEU A 50 -0.17 5.47 6.47
C LEU A 50 0.75 5.88 5.31
N ALA A 51 1.48 6.99 5.42
CA ALA A 51 2.46 7.40 4.42
C ALA A 51 3.58 6.37 4.24
N GLU A 52 4.11 5.82 5.34
CA GLU A 52 5.09 4.74 5.30
C GLU A 52 4.54 3.48 4.65
N GLN A 53 3.29 3.10 4.93
CA GLN A 53 2.66 1.94 4.27
C GLN A 53 2.48 2.15 2.76
N ILE A 54 2.17 3.39 2.33
CA ILE A 54 2.10 3.75 0.91
C ILE A 54 3.47 3.63 0.25
N ALA A 55 4.51 4.22 0.86
CA ALA A 55 5.87 4.15 0.35
C ALA A 55 6.33 2.70 0.20
N ASN A 56 6.16 1.88 1.25
CA ASN A 56 6.53 0.46 1.23
C ASN A 56 5.77 -0.32 0.14
N ALA A 57 4.48 -0.06 -0.05
CA ALA A 57 3.70 -0.72 -1.11
C ALA A 57 4.20 -0.36 -2.51
N LEU A 58 4.61 0.89 -2.72
CA LEU A 58 5.19 1.35 -3.99
C LEU A 58 6.60 0.78 -4.20
N PHE A 59 7.42 0.71 -3.14
CA PHE A 59 8.76 0.11 -3.21
C PHE A 59 8.70 -1.35 -3.62
N THR A 60 7.82 -2.13 -2.98
CA THR A 60 7.58 -3.53 -3.37
C THR A 60 7.09 -3.66 -4.82
N ASP A 61 6.23 -2.75 -5.29
CA ASP A 61 5.76 -2.76 -6.69
C ASP A 61 6.88 -2.43 -7.69
N MET A 62 7.76 -1.47 -7.35
CA MET A 62 8.92 -1.11 -8.17
C MET A 62 9.91 -2.27 -8.29
N GLU A 63 10.21 -2.97 -7.19
CA GLU A 63 11.04 -4.18 -7.20
C GLU A 63 10.40 -5.30 -8.02
N TYR A 64 9.10 -5.57 -7.80
CA TYR A 64 8.39 -6.64 -8.51
C TYR A 64 8.35 -6.40 -10.04
N LYS A 65 8.15 -5.14 -10.45
CA LYS A 65 8.14 -4.73 -11.86
C LYS A 65 9.54 -4.42 -12.43
N LYS A 66 10.59 -4.50 -11.62
CA LYS A 66 11.97 -4.06 -11.96
C LYS A 66 12.03 -2.65 -12.52
N ASN A 67 11.18 -1.77 -12.00
CA ASN A 67 11.05 -0.40 -12.46
C ASN A 67 11.89 0.53 -11.58
N LYS A 68 13.11 0.86 -12.03
CA LYS A 68 14.04 1.76 -11.34
C LYS A 68 14.31 1.37 -9.87
N GLU A 69 14.33 0.07 -9.58
CA GLU A 69 14.58 -0.49 -8.24
C GLU A 69 15.88 0.04 -7.60
N TRP A 70 16.88 0.36 -8.40
CA TRP A 70 18.17 0.92 -7.96
C TRP A 70 18.08 2.30 -7.27
N ILE A 71 16.97 3.04 -7.44
CA ILE A 71 16.75 4.34 -6.78
C ILE A 71 16.52 4.16 -5.27
N LEU A 72 16.08 2.98 -4.83
CA LEU A 72 15.74 2.72 -3.43
C LEU A 72 16.97 2.65 -2.49
N ASN A 73 18.18 2.73 -3.04
CA ASN A 73 19.42 2.67 -2.25
C ASN A 73 19.72 3.97 -1.49
N VAL A 74 19.39 5.14 -2.08
CA VAL A 74 19.66 6.45 -1.49
C VAL A 74 18.55 7.41 -1.95
N TRP A 75 17.52 7.56 -1.12
CA TRP A 75 16.36 8.44 -1.35
C TRP A 75 16.10 9.34 -0.15
#